data_AF-A0A385Q2M6-F1
#
_entry.id   AF-A0A385Q2M6-F1
#
_cell.length_a   1.000
_cell.length_b   1.000
_cell.length_c   1.000
_cell.angle_alpha   90.00
_cell.angle_beta   90.00
_cell.angle_gamma   90.00
#
_symmetry.space_group_name_H-M   'P 1'
#
loop_
_entity.id
_entity.type
_entity.pdbx_description
1 polymer ?
#
loop_
_entity_poly.entity_id
_entity_poly.type
_entity_poly.pdbx_seq_one_letter_code
_entity_poly.pdbx_strand_id
1 'polypeptide(L)'
;MKKTSHLLILLILSILLVACSSSESKREDTKPEITSENSSDEKNTAVASSNPVEETSSQNESPYPIKNYVVIDKDNYSITVDSMGWDNVSNLAYLNITLENKSTDKTYVFNTEDSFINGLQVHIPMFESAQAGSKSQVVWYLDPLNESITVKDITDIEALIHVYEYDGKESTEIDTETIHIYPYGQDNTTTYVYEPKDTDKVLIDNDYCTIILVGSDMNNVNYILKLYIVNKTDETMNISTGENYIDGKKIKNPPYFPLIKPQKSTFETIEWSVSTITDQDIDPSNISNISFFVDAYANGHLNEEHFFKETISFTP
;
A
#
# COMPACT_ATOMS: atom_id res chain seq x y z
N MET A 1 26.46 -23.67 -21.02
CA MET A 1 27.01 -23.41 -19.67
C MET A 1 26.00 -22.53 -18.95
N LYS A 2 25.31 -23.10 -17.95
CA LYS A 2 24.28 -22.43 -17.13
C LYS A 2 24.97 -21.56 -16.07
N LYS A 3 24.42 -20.38 -15.78
CA LYS A 3 24.69 -19.64 -14.54
C LYS A 3 23.36 -19.31 -13.89
N THR A 4 23.09 -20.04 -12.82
CA THR A 4 22.05 -19.81 -11.82
C THR A 4 22.56 -18.74 -10.86
N SER A 5 21.76 -17.70 -10.61
CA SER A 5 21.94 -16.82 -9.45
C SER A 5 20.76 -17.03 -8.52
N HIS A 6 20.96 -17.82 -7.48
CA HIS A 6 20.02 -17.95 -6.37
C HIS A 6 20.23 -16.76 -5.43
N LEU A 7 19.17 -16.00 -5.16
CA LEU A 7 19.12 -15.00 -4.11
C LEU A 7 18.48 -15.66 -2.87
N LEU A 8 19.23 -15.69 -1.78
CA LEU A 8 18.87 -16.32 -0.52
C LEU A 8 18.86 -15.23 0.54
N ILE A 9 17.69 -14.79 1.00
CA ILE A 9 17.55 -13.91 2.17
C ILE A 9 16.37 -14.42 3.00
N LEU A 10 16.67 -15.08 4.11
CA LEU A 10 15.72 -15.31 5.19
C LEU A 10 16.42 -15.13 6.53
N LEU A 11 15.73 -14.40 7.41
CA LEU A 11 15.89 -14.26 8.86
C LEU A 11 17.16 -13.50 9.30
N ILE A 12 17.11 -12.53 10.22
CA ILE A 12 16.69 -12.65 11.63
C ILE A 12 16.41 -11.22 12.17
N LEU A 13 15.28 -10.99 12.85
CA LEU A 13 15.24 -10.02 13.96
C LEU A 13 14.15 -10.34 14.99
N SER A 14 14.42 -11.32 15.83
CA SER A 14 13.74 -11.50 17.11
C SER A 14 14.78 -11.89 18.16
N ILE A 15 15.17 -10.97 19.03
CA ILE A 15 15.52 -11.16 20.46
C ILE A 15 15.67 -9.76 21.05
N LEU A 16 14.74 -9.36 21.92
CA LEU A 16 15.04 -8.51 23.07
C LEU A 16 14.52 -9.24 24.32
N LEU A 17 15.34 -10.14 24.82
CA LEU A 17 15.26 -10.61 26.20
C LEU A 17 16.07 -9.62 27.05
N VAL A 18 15.36 -8.81 27.84
CA VAL A 18 15.94 -8.10 28.98
C VAL A 18 16.17 -9.14 30.07
N ALA A 19 17.42 -9.58 30.24
CA ALA A 19 17.87 -10.28 31.43
C ALA A 19 18.69 -9.31 32.28
N CYS A 20 18.21 -9.09 33.51
CA CYS A 20 18.90 -8.36 34.55
C CYS A 20 20.30 -8.92 34.78
N SER A 21 21.30 -8.03 34.73
CA SER A 21 22.66 -8.30 35.18
C SER A 21 22.73 -8.39 36.71
N SER A 22 23.36 -9.44 37.22
CA SER A 22 23.73 -9.59 38.63
C SER A 22 25.25 -9.74 38.79
N SER A 23 25.86 -8.88 39.62
CA SER A 23 27.03 -9.10 40.51
C SER A 23 27.48 -7.71 41.06
N GLU A 24 27.95 -7.46 42.29
CA GLU A 24 28.59 -8.32 43.31
C GLU A 24 28.69 -7.64 44.71
N SER A 25 28.51 -8.44 45.78
CA SER A 25 29.13 -8.40 47.13
C SER A 25 28.81 -7.32 48.20
N LYS A 26 28.24 -7.74 49.35
CA LYS A 26 28.93 -8.10 50.62
C LYS A 26 27.96 -8.33 51.80
N ARG A 27 28.15 -9.47 52.50
CA ARG A 27 28.03 -9.80 53.96
C ARG A 27 26.73 -9.42 54.69
N GLU A 28 26.17 -10.11 55.67
CA GLU A 28 26.40 -11.23 56.60
C GLU A 28 24.93 -11.58 57.03
N ASP A 29 24.48 -12.80 57.29
CA ASP A 29 24.72 -13.54 58.54
C ASP A 29 24.01 -14.91 58.50
N THR A 30 24.77 -15.94 58.86
CA THR A 30 24.45 -17.03 59.79
C THR A 30 23.14 -17.87 59.68
N LYS A 31 23.31 -19.04 59.01
CA LYS A 31 22.94 -20.43 59.42
C LYS A 31 21.44 -20.85 59.60
N PRO A 32 21.11 -22.17 59.58
CA PRO A 32 20.16 -22.75 58.61
C PRO A 32 19.08 -23.62 59.29
N GLU A 33 18.20 -24.25 58.52
CA GLU A 33 17.79 -25.68 58.63
C GLU A 33 16.57 -25.95 57.71
N ILE A 34 16.73 -26.84 56.71
CA ILE A 34 16.10 -28.18 56.58
C ILE A 34 14.73 -28.10 55.85
N THR A 35 14.66 -28.47 54.56
CA THR A 35 14.18 -29.77 53.99
C THR A 35 12.81 -30.20 54.54
N SER A 36 11.82 -30.70 53.80
CA SER A 36 11.71 -31.22 52.44
C SER A 36 10.24 -31.63 52.23
N GLU A 37 9.83 -31.70 50.96
CA GLU A 37 8.87 -32.66 50.38
C GLU A 37 7.36 -32.58 50.72
N ASN A 38 6.56 -32.37 49.66
CA ASN A 38 5.58 -33.31 49.08
C ASN A 38 4.91 -32.59 47.88
N SER A 39 5.06 -33.06 46.63
CA SER A 39 4.14 -33.96 45.90
C SER A 39 2.66 -33.68 46.19
N SER A 40 1.72 -33.54 45.27
CA SER A 40 1.60 -33.64 43.81
C SER A 40 0.24 -32.98 43.50
N ASP A 41 -0.02 -32.61 42.24
CA ASP A 41 -1.28 -32.92 41.53
C ASP A 41 -1.57 -31.92 40.39
N GLU A 42 -1.83 -32.51 39.23
CA GLU A 42 -2.28 -31.88 38.00
C GLU A 42 -3.58 -31.09 38.17
N LYS A 43 -3.67 -29.92 37.53
CA LYS A 43 -4.91 -29.49 36.87
C LYS A 43 -4.65 -28.45 35.77
N ASN A 44 -4.79 -28.90 34.52
CA ASN A 44 -5.00 -28.04 33.36
C ASN A 44 -6.23 -27.15 33.59
N THR A 45 -6.08 -25.84 33.42
CA THR A 45 -7.20 -24.90 33.31
C THR A 45 -6.99 -24.06 32.06
N ALA A 46 -7.74 -24.41 31.00
CA ALA A 46 -7.99 -23.54 29.88
C ALA A 46 -8.84 -22.36 30.36
N VAL A 47 -8.45 -21.14 29.99
CA VAL A 47 -9.29 -19.94 30.18
C VAL A 47 -9.63 -19.41 28.79
N ALA A 48 -10.84 -19.74 28.36
CA ALA A 48 -11.56 -19.02 27.34
C ALA A 48 -11.88 -17.61 27.87
N SER A 49 -11.64 -16.59 27.06
CA SER A 49 -12.20 -15.26 27.29
C SER A 49 -12.99 -14.86 26.04
N SER A 50 -14.28 -15.14 26.10
CA SER A 50 -15.30 -14.67 25.15
C SER A 50 -16.06 -13.54 25.81
N ASN A 51 -15.82 -12.30 25.38
CA ASN A 51 -16.75 -11.20 25.60
C ASN A 51 -17.54 -11.01 24.30
N PRO A 52 -18.88 -11.10 24.33
CA PRO A 52 -19.71 -10.76 23.18
C PRO A 52 -19.75 -9.24 23.05
N VAL A 53 -19.25 -8.71 21.93
CA VAL A 53 -19.48 -7.32 21.55
C VAL A 53 -20.88 -7.26 20.95
N GLU A 54 -21.77 -6.47 21.55
CA GLU A 54 -23.08 -6.15 21.00
C GLU A 54 -22.91 -5.41 19.67
N GLU A 55 -23.27 -6.08 18.57
CA GLU A 55 -23.46 -5.47 17.27
C GLU A 55 -24.65 -4.50 17.34
N THR A 56 -24.35 -3.19 17.36
CA THR A 56 -25.32 -2.18 16.96
C THR A 56 -25.25 -2.05 15.44
N SER A 57 -25.97 -2.95 14.74
CA SER A 57 -26.12 -2.88 13.29
C SER A 57 -27.19 -1.85 12.90
N SER A 58 -26.80 -0.58 12.86
CA SER A 58 -27.51 0.38 12.00
C SER A 58 -27.05 0.11 10.56
N GLN A 59 -27.70 -0.84 9.87
CA GLN A 59 -27.54 -0.98 8.43
C GLN A 59 -28.09 0.27 7.74
N ASN A 60 -27.22 1.26 7.50
CA ASN A 60 -27.43 2.15 6.37
C ASN A 60 -27.33 1.27 5.12
N GLU A 61 -28.38 1.26 4.30
CA GLU A 61 -28.33 0.60 2.98
C GLU A 61 -27.09 1.13 2.23
N SER A 62 -26.30 0.20 1.68
CA SER A 62 -25.12 0.58 0.91
C SER A 62 -25.53 1.49 -0.25
N PRO A 63 -24.79 2.59 -0.51
CA PRO A 63 -25.07 3.45 -1.66
C PRO A 63 -24.81 2.76 -3.01
N TYR A 64 -24.17 1.59 -3.01
CA TYR A 64 -23.78 0.86 -4.21
C TYR A 64 -24.74 -0.33 -4.47
N PRO A 65 -25.25 -0.53 -5.69
CA PRO A 65 -26.22 -1.57 -5.99
C PRO A 65 -25.60 -2.95 -6.25
N ILE A 66 -24.31 -3.14 -5.95
CA ILE A 66 -23.63 -4.43 -6.10
C ILE A 66 -24.32 -5.48 -5.21
N LYS A 67 -24.66 -6.61 -5.84
CA LYS A 67 -25.09 -7.84 -5.18
C LYS A 67 -24.09 -8.94 -5.51
N ASN A 68 -23.95 -9.91 -4.63
CA ASN A 68 -23.06 -11.06 -4.77
C ASN A 68 -22.99 -11.61 -6.21
N TYR A 69 -21.78 -11.63 -6.79
CA TYR A 69 -21.50 -12.26 -8.08
C TYR A 69 -20.05 -12.76 -8.15
N VAL A 70 -19.83 -13.83 -8.92
CA VAL A 70 -18.51 -14.42 -9.14
C VAL A 70 -17.80 -13.65 -10.27
N VAL A 71 -16.65 -13.04 -9.99
CA VAL A 71 -15.85 -12.29 -10.98
C VAL A 71 -14.80 -13.19 -11.66
N ILE A 72 -14.29 -14.19 -10.95
CA ILE A 72 -13.44 -15.25 -11.51
C ILE A 72 -13.98 -16.61 -11.05
N ASP A 73 -14.20 -17.52 -11.98
CA ASP A 73 -14.58 -18.91 -11.70
C ASP A 73 -13.68 -19.88 -12.46
N LYS A 74 -12.58 -20.32 -11.82
CA LYS A 74 -11.65 -21.31 -12.38
C LYS A 74 -11.80 -22.65 -11.67
N ASP A 75 -11.18 -23.69 -12.23
CA ASP A 75 -11.22 -25.04 -11.66
C ASP A 75 -10.59 -25.10 -10.26
N ASN A 76 -9.53 -24.35 -10.03
CA ASN A 76 -8.72 -24.40 -8.82
C ASN A 76 -9.03 -23.27 -7.81
N TYR A 77 -9.62 -22.16 -8.23
CA TYR A 77 -10.04 -21.08 -7.33
C TYR A 77 -11.21 -20.27 -7.89
N SER A 78 -11.86 -19.47 -7.04
CA SER A 78 -12.80 -18.43 -7.46
C SER A 78 -12.59 -17.13 -6.68
N ILE A 79 -13.01 -16.02 -7.28
CA ILE A 79 -13.10 -14.71 -6.62
C ILE A 79 -14.55 -14.24 -6.79
N THR A 80 -15.18 -13.91 -5.67
CA THR A 80 -16.56 -13.43 -5.62
C THR A 80 -16.60 -12.04 -5.00
N VAL A 81 -17.28 -11.11 -5.65
CA VAL A 81 -17.59 -9.80 -5.07
C VAL A 81 -18.91 -9.96 -4.34
N ASP A 82 -18.90 -9.89 -3.01
CA ASP A 82 -20.09 -10.13 -2.19
C ASP A 82 -20.97 -8.89 -2.10
N SER A 83 -20.33 -7.75 -1.86
CA SER A 83 -20.99 -6.44 -1.74
C SER A 83 -19.96 -5.32 -1.82
N MET A 84 -20.46 -4.11 -1.99
CA MET A 84 -19.69 -2.88 -1.84
C MET A 84 -20.35 -2.02 -0.77
N GLY A 85 -19.56 -1.24 -0.04
CA GLY A 85 -20.04 -0.39 1.04
C GLY A 85 -19.24 0.89 1.18
N TRP A 86 -19.66 1.70 2.15
CA TRP A 86 -18.98 2.92 2.56
C TRP A 86 -18.72 2.86 4.06
N ASP A 87 -17.48 3.08 4.48
CA ASP A 87 -17.12 3.21 5.88
C ASP A 87 -17.08 4.69 6.26
N ASN A 88 -17.96 5.10 7.18
CA ASN A 88 -18.05 6.48 7.64
C ASN A 88 -16.88 6.88 8.57
N VAL A 89 -16.15 5.91 9.14
CA VAL A 89 -15.02 6.20 10.03
C VAL A 89 -13.77 6.51 9.22
N SER A 90 -13.41 5.64 8.28
CA SER A 90 -12.29 5.89 7.36
C SER A 90 -12.65 6.86 6.23
N ASN A 91 -13.95 7.09 5.98
CA ASN A 91 -14.46 7.88 4.86
C ASN A 91 -14.04 7.29 3.49
N LEU A 92 -14.01 5.96 3.39
CA LEU A 92 -13.61 5.21 2.20
C LEU A 92 -14.70 4.24 1.74
N ALA A 93 -14.75 4.00 0.44
CA ALA A 93 -15.49 2.87 -0.11
C ALA A 93 -14.71 1.57 0.11
N TYR A 94 -15.42 0.45 0.21
CA TYR A 94 -14.80 -0.86 0.31
C TYR A 94 -15.60 -1.93 -0.44
N LEU A 95 -14.93 -3.00 -0.81
CA LEU A 95 -15.52 -4.24 -1.31
C LEU A 95 -15.39 -5.33 -0.26
N ASN A 96 -16.46 -6.11 -0.07
CA ASN A 96 -16.37 -7.41 0.59
C ASN A 96 -16.15 -8.46 -0.51
N ILE A 97 -15.06 -9.21 -0.40
CA ILE A 97 -14.66 -10.21 -1.40
C ILE A 97 -14.47 -11.57 -0.72
N THR A 98 -14.97 -12.62 -1.37
CA THR A 98 -14.65 -14.00 -1.03
C THR A 98 -13.62 -14.56 -2.00
N LEU A 99 -12.50 -15.01 -1.47
CA LEU A 99 -11.48 -15.78 -2.18
C LEU A 99 -11.66 -17.26 -1.83
N GLU A 100 -11.96 -18.11 -2.81
CA GLU A 100 -12.15 -19.55 -2.59
C GLU A 100 -11.01 -20.34 -3.22
N ASN A 101 -10.32 -21.14 -2.42
CA ASN A 101 -9.36 -22.12 -2.91
C ASN A 101 -10.07 -23.48 -3.03
N LYS A 102 -10.26 -23.94 -4.27
CA LYS A 102 -10.93 -25.19 -4.63
C LYS A 102 -9.98 -26.39 -4.70
N SER A 103 -8.68 -26.17 -4.52
CA SER A 103 -7.71 -27.27 -4.42
C SER A 103 -7.92 -28.07 -3.14
N THR A 104 -7.44 -29.31 -3.13
CA THR A 104 -7.60 -30.22 -1.98
C THR A 104 -6.38 -30.28 -1.06
N ASP A 105 -5.24 -29.76 -1.51
CA ASP A 105 -3.94 -29.94 -0.85
C ASP A 105 -2.99 -28.73 -0.94
N LYS A 106 -3.37 -27.65 -1.64
CA LYS A 106 -2.52 -26.47 -1.84
C LYS A 106 -2.99 -25.27 -1.03
N THR A 107 -2.06 -24.44 -0.60
CA THR A 107 -2.38 -23.08 -0.11
C THR A 107 -2.19 -22.10 -1.25
N TYR A 108 -3.18 -21.26 -1.48
CA TYR A 108 -3.07 -20.17 -2.45
C TYR A 108 -2.94 -18.83 -1.75
N VAL A 109 -2.15 -17.95 -2.35
CA VAL A 109 -1.97 -16.55 -1.96
C VAL A 109 -2.43 -15.68 -3.11
N PHE A 110 -3.32 -14.75 -2.83
CA PHE A 110 -3.86 -13.77 -3.77
C PHE A 110 -3.20 -12.43 -3.46
N ASN A 111 -2.58 -11.82 -4.46
CA ASN A 111 -1.91 -10.54 -4.35
C ASN A 111 -2.43 -9.57 -5.41
N THR A 112 -2.65 -8.30 -5.05
CA THR A 112 -2.86 -7.23 -6.04
C THR A 112 -1.56 -6.47 -6.27
N GLU A 113 -1.33 -6.04 -7.52
CA GLU A 113 -0.22 -5.15 -7.87
C GLU A 113 -0.75 -3.84 -8.45
N ASP A 114 -1.29 -3.90 -9.67
CA ASP A 114 -1.91 -2.75 -10.32
C ASP A 114 -3.38 -2.63 -9.91
N SER A 115 -3.81 -1.40 -9.61
CA SER A 115 -5.22 -1.13 -9.31
C SER A 115 -5.62 0.24 -9.84
N PHE A 116 -6.87 0.34 -10.27
CA PHE A 116 -7.43 1.57 -10.82
C PHE A 116 -8.87 1.76 -10.38
N ILE A 117 -9.24 3.01 -10.17
CA ILE A 117 -10.62 3.44 -9.94
C ILE A 117 -10.98 4.40 -11.07
N ASN A 118 -11.94 4.05 -11.91
CA ASN A 118 -12.30 4.81 -13.11
C ASN A 118 -11.07 5.14 -14.00
N GLY A 119 -10.08 4.25 -14.05
CA GLY A 119 -8.83 4.47 -14.79
C GLY A 119 -7.80 5.40 -14.10
N LEU A 120 -8.12 6.01 -12.95
CA LEU A 120 -7.10 6.60 -12.07
C LEU A 120 -6.34 5.47 -11.40
N GLN A 121 -5.02 5.42 -11.59
CA GLN A 121 -4.16 4.48 -10.91
C GLN A 121 -4.09 4.83 -9.42
N VAL A 122 -4.27 3.81 -8.60
CA VAL A 122 -4.31 3.91 -7.14
C VAL A 122 -3.64 2.67 -6.54
N HIS A 123 -3.18 2.76 -5.29
CA HIS A 123 -2.58 1.61 -4.62
C HIS A 123 -3.60 0.95 -3.69
N ILE A 124 -4.17 -0.18 -4.14
CA ILE A 124 -5.18 -0.93 -3.38
C ILE A 124 -4.63 -2.33 -3.04
N PRO A 125 -3.82 -2.46 -1.99
CA PRO A 125 -3.14 -3.71 -1.68
C PRO A 125 -4.13 -4.77 -1.17
N MET A 126 -3.95 -6.00 -1.65
CA MET A 126 -4.52 -7.23 -1.12
C MET A 126 -3.39 -8.23 -1.08
N PHE A 127 -3.19 -8.89 0.06
CA PHE A 127 -2.25 -10.00 0.20
C PHE A 127 -2.87 -11.02 1.15
N GLU A 128 -3.59 -11.98 0.60
CA GLU A 128 -4.47 -12.85 1.36
C GLU A 128 -4.25 -14.31 1.01
N SER A 129 -4.33 -15.19 2.00
CA SER A 129 -4.14 -16.63 1.80
C SER A 129 -5.42 -17.41 2.03
N ALA A 130 -5.64 -18.45 1.22
CA ALA A 130 -6.70 -19.42 1.41
C ALA A 130 -6.10 -20.82 1.44
N GLN A 131 -6.34 -21.55 2.52
CA GLN A 131 -5.97 -22.96 2.66
C GLN A 131 -6.80 -23.82 1.69
N ALA A 132 -6.32 -25.04 1.43
CA ALA A 132 -7.02 -26.00 0.58
C ALA A 132 -8.50 -26.18 1.00
N GLY A 133 -9.41 -26.10 0.03
CA GLY A 133 -10.85 -26.26 0.22
C GLY A 133 -11.51 -25.17 1.07
N SER A 134 -10.81 -24.08 1.37
CA SER A 134 -11.30 -23.01 2.25
C SER A 134 -11.66 -21.74 1.50
N LYS A 135 -12.40 -20.86 2.19
CA LYS A 135 -12.75 -19.52 1.75
C LYS A 135 -12.15 -18.51 2.71
N SER A 136 -11.58 -17.44 2.15
CA SER A 136 -11.12 -16.27 2.88
C SER A 136 -12.00 -15.08 2.53
N GLN A 137 -12.42 -14.34 3.55
CA GLN A 137 -13.21 -13.12 3.42
C GLN A 137 -12.27 -11.92 3.55
N VAL A 138 -12.35 -10.99 2.62
CA VAL A 138 -11.47 -9.82 2.54
C VAL A 138 -12.32 -8.56 2.48
N VAL A 139 -11.97 -7.56 3.31
CA VAL A 139 -12.48 -6.20 3.16
C VAL A 139 -11.42 -5.39 2.44
N TRP A 140 -11.69 -5.04 1.19
CA TRP A 140 -10.75 -4.36 0.31
C TRP A 140 -11.12 -2.89 0.19
N TYR A 141 -10.39 -2.04 0.91
CA TYR A 141 -10.63 -0.59 0.98
C TYR A 141 -10.07 0.11 -0.25
N LEU A 142 -10.91 0.90 -0.91
CA LEU A 142 -10.60 1.61 -2.15
C LEU A 142 -10.08 3.01 -1.81
N ASP A 143 -8.80 3.10 -1.43
CA ASP A 143 -8.15 4.36 -1.04
C ASP A 143 -7.41 4.99 -2.24
N PRO A 144 -7.83 6.16 -2.74
CA PRO A 144 -7.14 6.85 -3.82
C PRO A 144 -5.92 7.68 -3.36
N LEU A 145 -5.45 7.56 -2.10
CA LEU A 145 -4.35 8.33 -1.47
C LEU A 145 -4.57 9.86 -1.40
N ASN A 146 -5.67 10.37 -1.95
CA ASN A 146 -6.02 11.77 -1.92
C ASN A 146 -7.39 11.95 -1.26
N GLU A 147 -7.39 12.42 -0.01
CA GLU A 147 -8.57 12.73 0.79
C GLU A 147 -9.58 13.66 0.08
N SER A 148 -9.10 14.44 -0.90
CA SER A 148 -9.93 15.36 -1.70
C SER A 148 -10.72 14.65 -2.80
N ILE A 149 -10.33 13.41 -3.15
CA ILE A 149 -11.03 12.59 -4.12
C ILE A 149 -12.05 11.79 -3.32
N THR A 150 -13.22 12.38 -3.11
CA THR A 150 -14.39 11.58 -2.83
C THR A 150 -14.77 10.89 -4.13
N VAL A 151 -14.34 9.65 -4.35
CA VAL A 151 -14.87 8.88 -5.46
C VAL A 151 -16.30 8.48 -5.10
N LYS A 152 -17.24 9.42 -5.22
CA LYS A 152 -18.68 9.12 -5.09
C LYS A 152 -19.18 8.35 -6.29
N ASP A 153 -18.52 8.55 -7.44
CA ASP A 153 -18.88 7.97 -8.72
C ASP A 153 -17.92 6.81 -9.06
N ILE A 154 -17.68 5.88 -8.14
CA ILE A 154 -16.91 4.66 -8.47
C ILE A 154 -17.76 3.83 -9.43
N THR A 155 -17.36 3.81 -10.70
CA THR A 155 -18.09 3.14 -11.78
C THR A 155 -17.33 1.96 -12.37
N ASP A 156 -16.01 1.95 -12.20
CA ASP A 156 -15.10 0.88 -12.59
C ASP A 156 -14.00 0.74 -11.54
N ILE A 157 -13.74 -0.49 -11.12
CA ILE A 157 -12.58 -0.87 -10.30
C ILE A 157 -11.86 -1.97 -11.08
N GLU A 158 -10.66 -1.64 -11.53
CA GLU A 158 -9.79 -2.54 -12.29
C GLU A 158 -8.63 -2.97 -11.39
N ALA A 159 -8.28 -4.24 -11.39
CA ALA A 159 -7.06 -4.68 -10.70
C ALA A 159 -6.43 -5.93 -11.32
N LEU A 160 -5.11 -6.00 -11.23
CA LEU A 160 -4.33 -7.18 -11.58
C LEU A 160 -4.13 -8.05 -10.34
N ILE A 161 -4.68 -9.26 -10.38
CA ILE A 161 -4.60 -10.26 -9.32
C ILE A 161 -3.59 -11.33 -9.71
N HIS A 162 -2.54 -11.46 -8.92
CA HIS A 162 -1.60 -12.57 -8.99
C HIS A 162 -2.03 -13.66 -8.02
N VAL A 163 -2.01 -14.91 -8.46
CA VAL A 163 -2.30 -16.08 -7.63
C VAL A 163 -1.05 -16.94 -7.55
N TYR A 164 -0.61 -17.18 -6.32
CA TYR A 164 0.56 -18.00 -6.04
C TYR A 164 0.16 -19.29 -5.33
N GLU A 165 0.80 -20.40 -5.67
CA GLU A 165 0.85 -21.58 -4.81
C GLU A 165 1.96 -21.40 -3.78
N TYR A 166 1.64 -21.57 -2.50
CA TYR A 166 2.59 -21.54 -1.40
C TYR A 166 2.81 -22.94 -0.83
N ASP A 167 4.07 -23.39 -0.80
CA ASP A 167 4.45 -24.73 -0.33
C ASP A 167 4.90 -24.76 1.14
N GLY A 168 4.81 -23.63 1.86
CA GLY A 168 5.35 -23.47 3.21
C GLY A 168 6.75 -22.84 3.27
N LYS A 169 7.39 -22.59 2.12
CA LYS A 169 8.71 -21.95 2.02
C LYS A 169 8.72 -20.86 0.96
N GLU A 170 8.27 -21.19 -0.25
CA GLU A 170 8.30 -20.30 -1.40
C GLU A 170 6.91 -20.23 -2.04
N SER A 171 6.67 -19.10 -2.71
CA SER A 171 5.46 -18.86 -3.49
C SER A 171 5.82 -18.95 -4.98
N THR A 172 5.09 -19.76 -5.73
CA THR A 172 5.22 -19.85 -7.20
C THR A 172 3.96 -19.27 -7.83
N GLU A 173 4.11 -18.29 -8.73
CA GLU A 173 2.96 -17.75 -9.47
C GLU A 173 2.37 -18.83 -10.36
N ILE A 174 1.09 -19.10 -10.20
CA ILE A 174 0.36 -20.10 -10.99
C ILE A 174 -0.60 -19.47 -11.96
N ASP A 175 -0.96 -18.20 -11.73
CA ASP A 175 -1.96 -17.51 -12.52
C ASP A 175 -1.91 -16.00 -12.27
N THR A 176 -2.35 -15.23 -13.27
CA THR A 176 -2.48 -13.77 -13.19
C THR A 176 -3.69 -13.33 -14.01
N GLU A 177 -4.59 -12.57 -13.40
CA GLU A 177 -5.88 -12.20 -13.97
C GLU A 177 -6.19 -10.72 -13.74
N THR A 178 -6.76 -10.07 -14.75
CA THR A 178 -7.32 -8.72 -14.60
C THR A 178 -8.81 -8.82 -14.31
N ILE A 179 -9.25 -8.24 -13.20
CA ILE A 179 -10.66 -8.14 -12.87
C ILE A 179 -11.18 -6.72 -13.11
N HIS A 180 -12.45 -6.65 -13.51
CA HIS A 180 -13.24 -5.42 -13.47
C HIS A 180 -14.48 -5.62 -12.61
N ILE A 181 -14.76 -4.63 -11.77
CA ILE A 181 -15.93 -4.57 -10.92
C ILE A 181 -16.67 -3.28 -11.27
N TYR A 182 -17.92 -3.42 -11.70
CA TYR A 182 -18.75 -2.31 -12.18
C TYR A 182 -19.92 -2.06 -11.22
N PRO A 183 -19.80 -1.14 -10.25
CA PRO A 183 -20.85 -0.97 -9.24
C PRO A 183 -22.23 -0.66 -9.82
N TYR A 184 -22.28 0.03 -10.96
CA TYR A 184 -23.51 0.42 -11.64
C TYR A 184 -23.70 -0.29 -13.00
N GLY A 185 -22.93 -1.35 -13.27
CA GLY A 185 -22.92 -2.06 -14.55
C GLY A 185 -21.97 -1.44 -15.60
N GLN A 186 -21.47 -2.28 -16.50
CA GLN A 186 -20.39 -1.95 -17.44
C GLN A 186 -20.70 -0.77 -18.38
N ASP A 187 -21.96 -0.61 -18.78
CA ASP A 187 -22.38 0.49 -19.68
C ASP A 187 -22.39 1.87 -18.99
N ASN A 188 -22.24 1.92 -17.66
CA ASN A 188 -22.27 3.16 -16.87
C ASN A 188 -20.87 3.56 -16.36
N THR A 189 -19.82 3.11 -17.04
CA THR A 189 -18.43 3.41 -16.69
C THR A 189 -18.04 4.83 -17.08
N THR A 190 -17.19 5.43 -16.26
CA THR A 190 -16.60 6.75 -16.48
C THR A 190 -15.09 6.67 -16.34
N THR A 191 -14.37 7.59 -16.98
CA THR A 191 -12.93 7.75 -16.79
C THR A 191 -12.69 8.97 -15.93
N TYR A 192 -11.86 8.82 -14.90
CA TYR A 192 -11.43 9.92 -14.07
C TYR A 192 -10.59 10.89 -14.89
N VAL A 193 -10.98 12.17 -14.85
CA VAL A 193 -10.22 13.27 -15.43
C VAL A 193 -10.03 14.29 -14.32
N TYR A 194 -8.78 14.64 -14.03
CA TYR A 194 -8.49 15.69 -13.08
C TYR A 194 -8.73 17.05 -13.71
N GLU A 195 -9.53 17.88 -13.04
CA GLU A 195 -9.77 19.27 -13.42
C GLU A 195 -8.89 20.17 -12.54
N PRO A 196 -7.84 20.82 -13.10
CA PRO A 196 -6.95 21.67 -12.33
C PRO A 196 -7.68 22.85 -11.66
N LYS A 197 -7.27 23.17 -10.44
CA LYS A 197 -7.78 24.31 -9.66
C LYS A 197 -6.88 25.53 -9.87
N ASP A 198 -7.40 26.72 -9.56
CA ASP A 198 -6.62 27.98 -9.63
C ASP A 198 -5.39 27.98 -8.71
N THR A 199 -5.39 27.16 -7.66
CA THR A 199 -4.28 26.99 -6.71
C THR A 199 -3.23 26.00 -7.21
N ASP A 200 -3.55 25.20 -8.21
CA ASP A 200 -2.65 24.19 -8.74
C ASP A 200 -1.55 24.85 -9.58
N LYS A 201 -0.41 24.18 -9.64
CA LYS A 201 0.73 24.65 -10.40
C LYS A 201 1.24 23.55 -11.32
N VAL A 202 1.12 23.79 -12.62
CA VAL A 202 1.73 22.92 -13.63
C VAL A 202 3.24 23.04 -13.51
N LEU A 203 3.88 21.93 -13.13
CA LEU A 203 5.34 21.84 -12.99
C LEU A 203 5.98 21.40 -14.29
N ILE A 204 5.38 20.39 -14.94
CA ILE A 204 5.79 19.83 -16.22
C ILE A 204 4.55 19.60 -17.06
N ASP A 205 4.59 20.00 -18.32
CA ASP A 205 3.59 19.63 -19.32
C ASP A 205 4.27 19.55 -20.68
N ASN A 206 4.62 18.34 -21.09
CA ASN A 206 5.32 18.06 -22.35
C ASN A 206 4.63 16.90 -23.10
N ASP A 207 5.24 16.42 -24.17
CA ASP A 207 4.66 15.35 -25.01
C ASP A 207 4.57 13.99 -24.28
N TYR A 208 5.34 13.79 -23.21
CA TYR A 208 5.45 12.52 -22.49
C TYR A 208 4.63 12.46 -21.21
N CYS A 209 4.58 13.55 -20.43
CA CYS A 209 3.80 13.58 -19.19
C CYS A 209 3.29 14.97 -18.83
N THR A 210 2.38 14.99 -17.86
CA THR A 210 2.02 16.19 -17.10
C THR A 210 2.28 15.91 -15.62
N ILE A 211 2.90 16.85 -14.91
CA ILE A 211 3.05 16.85 -13.44
C ILE A 211 2.49 18.17 -12.91
N ILE A 212 1.49 18.08 -12.05
CA ILE A 212 0.81 19.21 -11.42
C ILE A 212 1.03 19.13 -9.92
N LEU A 213 1.51 20.21 -9.30
CA LEU A 213 1.43 20.40 -7.86
C LEU A 213 -0.01 20.77 -7.51
N VAL A 214 -0.70 19.88 -6.80
CA VAL A 214 -2.09 20.07 -6.39
C VAL A 214 -2.21 20.57 -4.94
N GLY A 215 -1.08 20.65 -4.24
CA GLY A 215 -0.98 21.29 -2.93
C GLY A 215 0.23 20.82 -2.13
N SER A 216 0.41 21.42 -0.97
CA SER A 216 1.38 21.02 0.04
C SER A 216 0.72 20.94 1.41
N ASP A 217 1.26 20.10 2.27
CA ASP A 217 0.82 19.93 3.65
C ASP A 217 2.03 19.78 4.57
N MET A 218 1.83 19.95 5.87
CA MET A 218 2.85 19.72 6.87
C MET A 218 2.23 19.18 8.15
N ASN A 219 2.73 18.04 8.60
CA ASN A 219 2.46 17.53 9.93
C ASN A 219 3.76 17.59 10.78
N ASN A 220 3.70 17.12 12.02
CA ASN A 220 4.85 17.19 12.94
C ASN A 220 6.06 16.35 12.48
N VAL A 221 5.89 15.47 11.49
CA VAL A 221 6.89 14.51 11.01
C VAL A 221 7.36 14.89 9.61
N ASN A 222 6.44 15.16 8.69
CA ASN A 222 6.72 15.35 7.27
C ASN A 222 6.19 16.68 6.73
N TYR A 223 6.97 17.28 5.85
CA TYR A 223 6.51 18.24 4.86
C TYR A 223 6.18 17.45 3.58
N ILE A 224 4.99 17.66 3.04
CA ILE A 224 4.39 16.80 2.01
C ILE A 224 4.01 17.68 0.82
N LEU A 225 4.48 17.34 -0.37
CA LEU A 225 3.89 17.82 -1.63
C LEU A 225 2.94 16.78 -2.16
N LYS A 226 1.80 17.21 -2.68
CA LYS A 226 0.80 16.37 -3.34
C LYS A 226 0.86 16.67 -4.84
N LEU A 227 1.09 15.64 -5.64
CA LEU A 227 1.24 15.75 -7.09
C LEU A 227 0.12 14.98 -7.79
N TYR A 228 -0.33 15.48 -8.93
CA TYR A 228 -1.08 14.73 -9.93
C TYR A 228 -0.18 14.51 -11.14
N ILE A 229 -0.09 13.27 -11.60
CA ILE A 229 0.81 12.87 -12.67
C ILE A 229 0.03 12.13 -13.75
N VAL A 230 0.24 12.50 -15.01
CA VAL A 230 -0.33 11.83 -16.19
C VAL A 230 0.80 11.28 -17.05
N ASN A 231 0.82 9.98 -17.28
CA ASN A 231 1.67 9.36 -18.28
C ASN A 231 0.94 9.41 -19.64
N LYS A 232 1.46 10.19 -20.59
CA LYS A 232 0.89 10.33 -21.95
C LYS A 232 1.51 9.35 -22.96
N THR A 233 2.41 8.49 -22.50
CA THR A 233 3.11 7.52 -23.34
C THR A 233 2.38 6.17 -23.37
N ASP A 234 2.75 5.35 -24.34
CA ASP A 234 2.27 3.97 -24.48
C ASP A 234 3.12 2.95 -23.68
N GLU A 235 4.05 3.44 -22.86
CA GLU A 235 4.96 2.62 -22.05
C GLU A 235 4.78 2.90 -20.55
N THR A 236 5.10 1.92 -19.71
CA THR A 236 5.09 2.14 -18.26
C THR A 236 6.22 3.10 -17.91
N MET A 237 5.88 4.22 -17.28
CA MET A 237 6.82 5.29 -16.97
C MET A 237 7.38 5.15 -15.56
N ASN A 238 8.70 5.27 -15.44
CA ASN A 238 9.37 5.57 -14.18
C ASN A 238 9.64 7.06 -14.11
N ILE A 239 9.48 7.63 -12.92
CA ILE A 239 9.96 8.96 -12.59
C ILE A 239 10.94 8.83 -11.43
N SER A 240 12.21 9.17 -11.68
CA SER A 240 13.19 9.33 -10.62
C SER A 240 13.34 10.80 -10.32
N THR A 241 13.31 11.14 -9.04
CA THR A 241 13.79 12.44 -8.59
C THR A 241 15.24 12.33 -8.19
N GLY A 242 16.06 13.22 -8.72
CA GLY A 242 17.49 13.24 -8.44
C GLY A 242 17.79 14.09 -7.22
N GLU A 243 18.71 15.03 -7.37
CA GLU A 243 19.01 16.00 -6.33
C GLU A 243 17.81 16.95 -6.13
N ASN A 244 17.45 17.15 -4.87
CA ASN A 244 16.38 18.03 -4.45
C ASN A 244 16.91 19.08 -3.46
N TYR A 245 16.37 20.29 -3.56
CA TYR A 245 16.77 21.46 -2.79
C TYR A 245 15.53 22.17 -2.25
N ILE A 246 15.62 22.59 -0.99
CA ILE A 246 14.63 23.46 -0.34
C ILE A 246 15.38 24.72 0.08
N ASP A 247 14.89 25.89 -0.31
CA ASP A 247 15.52 27.20 -0.09
C ASP A 247 17.03 27.22 -0.41
N GLY A 248 17.41 26.54 -1.50
CA GLY A 248 18.78 26.44 -1.98
C GLY A 248 19.68 25.46 -1.20
N LYS A 249 19.19 24.79 -0.15
CA LYS A 249 19.93 23.74 0.56
C LYS A 249 19.55 22.37 0.01
N LYS A 250 20.56 21.54 -0.27
CA LYS A 250 20.35 20.17 -0.72
C LYS A 250 19.74 19.34 0.42
N ILE A 251 18.57 18.77 0.18
CA ILE A 251 17.90 17.86 1.11
C ILE A 251 18.17 16.43 0.67
N LYS A 252 18.46 15.53 1.61
CA LYS A 252 18.69 14.11 1.30
C LYS A 252 17.36 13.36 1.23
N ASN A 253 17.38 12.24 0.51
CA ASN A 253 16.26 11.32 0.25
C ASN A 253 15.34 11.82 -0.88
N PRO A 254 15.62 11.42 -2.14
CA PRO A 254 14.66 11.64 -3.20
C PRO A 254 13.41 10.76 -2.97
N PRO A 255 12.20 11.27 -3.24
CA PRO A 255 11.00 10.45 -3.26
C PRO A 255 11.09 9.34 -4.32
N TYR A 256 10.52 8.19 -3.97
CA TYR A 256 10.24 7.10 -4.90
C TYR A 256 8.83 7.28 -5.42
N PHE A 257 8.66 7.23 -6.75
CA PHE A 257 7.35 7.19 -7.39
C PHE A 257 7.03 5.76 -7.80
N PRO A 258 5.76 5.31 -7.67
CA PRO A 258 5.34 4.07 -8.28
C PRO A 258 5.42 4.18 -9.81
N LEU A 259 5.46 3.01 -10.44
CA LEU A 259 5.41 2.89 -11.90
C LEU A 259 4.07 3.39 -12.42
N ILE A 260 4.06 4.34 -13.34
CA ILE A 260 2.82 4.92 -13.89
C ILE A 260 2.49 4.21 -15.19
N LYS A 261 1.35 3.53 -15.23
CA LYS A 261 0.96 2.69 -16.37
C LYS A 261 0.66 3.55 -17.62
N PRO A 262 0.80 2.97 -18.84
CA PRO A 262 0.58 3.69 -20.09
C PRO A 262 -0.77 4.40 -20.13
N GLN A 263 -0.80 5.65 -20.57
CA GLN A 263 -2.05 6.42 -20.73
C GLN A 263 -2.91 6.52 -19.45
N LYS A 264 -2.30 6.34 -18.26
CA LYS A 264 -2.98 6.43 -16.96
C LYS A 264 -2.47 7.64 -16.17
N SER A 265 -3.20 7.99 -15.12
CA SER A 265 -2.84 9.05 -14.20
C SER A 265 -2.86 8.56 -12.75
N THR A 266 -2.12 9.22 -11.87
CA THR A 266 -2.02 8.89 -10.44
C THR A 266 -1.88 10.15 -9.59
N PHE A 267 -2.21 10.03 -8.30
CA PHE A 267 -1.81 11.00 -7.27
C PHE A 267 -0.67 10.44 -6.46
N GLU A 268 0.35 11.27 -6.24
CA GLU A 268 1.57 10.86 -5.53
C GLU A 268 1.98 11.92 -4.53
N THR A 269 2.74 11.51 -3.53
CA THR A 269 3.34 12.44 -2.57
C THR A 269 4.86 12.46 -2.67
N ILE A 270 5.43 13.64 -2.47
CA ILE A 270 6.83 13.79 -2.11
C ILE A 270 6.89 14.19 -0.66
N GLU A 271 7.60 13.42 0.16
CA GLU A 271 7.70 13.67 1.58
C GLU A 271 9.15 13.89 2.01
N TRP A 272 9.36 14.94 2.79
CA TRP A 272 10.61 15.16 3.51
C TRP A 272 10.34 15.23 4.99
N SER A 273 11.16 14.56 5.78
CA SER A 273 11.07 14.68 7.23
C SER A 273 11.38 16.13 7.63
N VAL A 274 10.50 16.72 8.44
CA VAL A 274 10.63 18.06 9.00
C VAL A 274 11.99 18.22 9.69
N SER A 275 12.44 17.19 10.44
CA SER A 275 13.76 17.20 11.07
C SER A 275 14.91 17.39 10.08
N THR A 276 14.83 16.77 8.90
CA THR A 276 15.87 16.90 7.86
C THR A 276 15.90 18.31 7.27
N ILE A 277 14.74 18.97 7.18
CA ILE A 277 14.63 20.37 6.75
C ILE A 277 15.22 21.29 7.83
N THR A 278 14.83 21.11 9.09
CA THR A 278 15.31 21.95 10.19
C THR A 278 16.80 21.80 10.44
N ASP A 279 17.37 20.61 10.25
CA ASP A 279 18.82 20.36 10.36
C ASP A 279 19.65 21.12 9.30
N GLN A 280 19.01 21.67 8.26
CA GLN A 280 19.64 22.54 7.26
C GLN A 280 19.47 24.04 7.55
N ASP A 281 18.94 24.37 8.72
CA ASP A 281 18.56 25.71 9.19
C ASP A 281 17.43 26.33 8.34
N ILE A 282 16.46 25.52 7.90
CA ILE A 282 15.27 25.97 7.16
C ILE A 282 14.03 25.88 8.05
N ASP A 283 13.18 26.90 8.02
CA ASP A 283 11.85 26.85 8.64
C ASP A 283 10.86 26.13 7.71
N PRO A 284 10.41 24.91 8.06
CA PRO A 284 9.51 24.13 7.22
C PRO A 284 8.13 24.79 7.06
N SER A 285 7.76 25.73 7.94
CA SER A 285 6.49 26.47 7.86
C SER A 285 6.54 27.65 6.88
N ASN A 286 7.73 27.99 6.38
CA ASN A 286 7.97 29.18 5.56
C ASN A 286 8.98 28.90 4.43
N ILE A 287 8.74 27.81 3.69
CA ILE A 287 9.54 27.44 2.53
C ILE A 287 9.21 28.38 1.36
N SER A 288 10.24 29.00 0.78
CA SER A 288 10.10 29.95 -0.32
C SER A 288 10.32 29.32 -1.70
N ASN A 289 11.14 28.28 -1.76
CA ASN A 289 11.51 27.62 -2.99
C ASN A 289 11.79 26.13 -2.77
N ILE A 290 11.27 25.32 -3.67
CA ILE A 290 11.62 23.92 -3.84
C ILE A 290 12.12 23.73 -5.26
N SER A 291 13.17 22.92 -5.42
CA SER A 291 13.59 22.44 -6.73
C SER A 291 14.03 21.00 -6.68
N PHE A 292 13.76 20.25 -7.74
CA PHE A 292 14.26 18.89 -7.87
C PHE A 292 14.44 18.52 -9.33
N PHE A 293 15.42 17.64 -9.57
CA PHE A 293 15.62 17.02 -10.87
C PHE A 293 14.57 15.94 -11.10
N VAL A 294 14.00 15.90 -12.31
CA VAL A 294 13.04 14.91 -12.78
C VAL A 294 13.68 14.18 -13.95
N ASP A 295 13.77 12.85 -13.82
CA ASP A 295 14.22 11.95 -14.86
C ASP A 295 13.12 10.94 -15.17
N ALA A 296 12.50 11.06 -16.34
CA ALA A 296 11.40 10.20 -16.76
C ALA A 296 11.85 9.24 -17.86
N TYR A 297 11.57 7.96 -17.71
CA TYR A 297 12.03 6.91 -18.62
C TYR A 297 11.12 5.68 -18.62
N ALA A 298 11.23 4.87 -19.67
CA ALA A 298 10.49 3.63 -19.79
C ALA A 298 10.95 2.57 -18.77
N ASN A 299 10.00 1.80 -18.23
CA ASN A 299 10.30 0.77 -17.25
C ASN A 299 11.22 -0.33 -17.80
N GLY A 300 12.31 -0.60 -17.08
CA GLY A 300 13.35 -1.54 -17.52
C GLY A 300 14.43 -0.94 -18.43
N HIS A 301 14.28 0.32 -18.86
CA HIS A 301 15.15 0.97 -19.85
C HIS A 301 16.09 2.04 -19.24
N LEU A 302 16.66 1.74 -18.06
CA LEU A 302 17.55 2.66 -17.29
C LEU A 302 18.81 3.14 -18.03
N ASN A 303 19.24 2.43 -19.07
CA ASN A 303 20.48 2.71 -19.81
C ASN A 303 20.21 3.16 -21.25
N GLU A 304 18.96 3.41 -21.61
CA GLU A 304 18.55 3.80 -22.95
C GLU A 304 18.29 5.31 -23.01
N GLU A 305 17.62 5.79 -24.06
CA GLU A 305 17.18 7.17 -24.13
C GLU A 305 16.00 7.37 -23.18
N HIS A 306 16.11 8.40 -22.33
CA HIS A 306 15.05 8.77 -21.39
C HIS A 306 14.08 9.72 -22.10
N PHE A 307 12.80 9.71 -21.68
CA PHE A 307 11.77 10.57 -22.25
C PHE A 307 12.14 12.05 -22.10
N PHE A 308 12.52 12.45 -20.88
CA PHE A 308 13.07 13.78 -20.63
C PHE A 308 13.84 13.83 -19.31
N LYS A 309 14.68 14.86 -19.19
CA LYS A 309 15.48 15.17 -18.01
C LYS A 309 15.46 16.67 -17.77
N GLU A 310 14.90 17.12 -16.66
CA GLU A 310 14.84 18.54 -16.35
C GLU A 310 14.87 18.83 -14.85
N THR A 311 15.36 20.00 -14.48
CA THR A 311 15.24 20.50 -13.10
C THR A 311 14.08 21.48 -13.05
N ILE A 312 13.11 21.20 -12.20
CA ILE A 312 12.01 22.12 -11.94
C ILE A 312 12.28 22.91 -10.65
N SER A 313 11.79 24.14 -10.60
CA SER A 313 11.86 25.01 -9.43
C SER A 313 10.58 25.81 -9.28
N PHE A 314 10.04 25.84 -8.07
CA PHE A 314 8.76 26.46 -7.78
C PHE A 314 8.67 26.93 -6.32
N THR A 315 7.86 27.95 -6.09
CA THR A 315 7.30 28.22 -4.77
C THR A 315 6.12 27.27 -4.53
N PRO A 316 6.12 26.51 -3.42
CA PRO A 316 5.06 25.56 -3.09
C PRO A 316 3.77 26.23 -2.63
#